data_AF-A0A2R6KMN4-F1
#
_entry.id   AF-A0A2R6KMN4-F1
#
_cell.length_a   1.000
_cell.length_b   1.000
_cell.length_c   1.000
_cell.angle_alpha   90.00
_cell.angle_beta   90.00
_cell.angle_gamma   90.00
#
_symmetry.space_group_name_H-M   'P 1'
#
loop_
_entity.id
_entity.type
_entity.pdbx_description
1 polymer ?
#
loop_
_entity_poly.entity_id
_entity_poly.type
_entity_poly.pdbx_seq_one_letter_code
_entity_poly.pdbx_strand_id
1 'polypeptide(L)' 'MRKALLAILSGSFQLLLPRRALAATGRVLLAGYENPGDLTPKDWYVKAVRVQGAVSILVGVIGLVKRRYEQPDE' A
#
# COMPACT_ATOMS: atom_id res chain seq x y z
N MET A 1 -7.71 -11.99 10.24
CA MET A 1 -8.55 -11.09 9.42
C MET A 1 -8.03 -9.65 9.41
N ARG A 2 -7.87 -8.97 10.56
CA ARG A 2 -7.46 -7.54 10.60
C ARG A 2 -6.21 -7.20 9.77
N LYS A 3 -5.13 -7.99 9.87
CA LYS A 3 -3.89 -7.77 9.09
C LYS A 3 -4.10 -7.88 7.57
N ALA A 4 -4.84 -8.91 7.14
CA ALA A 4 -5.14 -9.15 5.74
C ALA A 4 -6.03 -8.05 5.15
N LEU A 5 -7.05 -7.62 5.91
CA LEU A 5 -7.91 -6.51 5.53
C LEU A 5 -7.13 -5.19 5.44
N LEU A 6 -6.24 -4.91 6.39
CA LEU A 6 -5.37 -3.74 6.34
C LEU A 6 -4.45 -3.75 5.11
N ALA A 7 -3.90 -4.90 4.74
CA ALA A 7 -3.08 -5.05 3.52
C ALA A 7 -3.89 -4.79 2.25
N ILE A 8 -5.13 -5.27 2.19
CA ILE A 8 -6.04 -5.02 1.05
C ILE A 8 -6.39 -3.54 0.96
N LEU A 9 -6.75 -2.90 2.07
CA LEU A 9 -7.15 -1.49 2.10
C LEU A 9 -5.98 -0.57 1.76
N SER A 10 -4.82 -0.78 2.39
CA SER A 10 -3.62 0.02 2.12
C SER A 10 -3.10 -0.21 0.70
N GLY A 11 -3.17 -1.45 0.20
CA GLY A 11 -2.82 -1.79 -1.17
C GLY A 11 -3.75 -1.15 -2.19
N SER A 12 -5.06 -1.13 -1.93
CA SER A 12 -6.06 -0.47 -2.78
C SER A 12 -5.82 1.04 -2.86
N PHE A 13 -5.50 1.67 -1.73
CA PHE A 13 -5.16 3.09 -1.71
C PHE A 13 -3.91 3.41 -2.53
N GLN A 14 -2.85 2.60 -2.41
CA GLN A 14 -1.63 2.75 -3.21
C GLN A 14 -1.85 2.47 -4.71
N LEU A 15 -2.70 1.49 -5.04
CA LEU A 15 -3.00 1.10 -6.41
C LEU A 15 -3.82 2.16 -7.16
N LEU A 16 -4.82 2.74 -6.50
CA LEU A 16 -5.78 3.67 -7.11
C LEU A 16 -5.34 5.13 -6.98
N LEU A 17 -4.65 5.49 -5.89
CA LEU A 17 -4.30 6.86 -5.55
C LEU A 17 -2.79 7.01 -5.22
N PRO A 18 -1.86 6.53 -6.08
CA PRO A 18 -0.44 6.44 -5.75
C PRO A 18 0.20 7.80 -5.41
N ARG A 19 -0.20 8.88 -6.10
CA ARG A 19 0.31 10.24 -5.82
C ARG A 19 -0.17 10.78 -4.46
N ARG A 20 -1.39 10.43 -4.03
CA ARG A 20 -1.91 10.81 -2.71
C ARG A 20 -1.26 10.00 -1.60
N ALA A 21 -1.01 8.71 -1.84
CA ALA A 21 -0.24 7.87 -0.93
C ALA A 21 1.16 8.44 -0.72
N LEU A 22 1.87 8.78 -1.81
CA LEU A 22 3.19 9.40 -1.75
C LEU A 22 3.18 10.75 -1.03
N ALA A 23 2.19 11.61 -1.27
CA ALA A 23 2.10 12.88 -0.56
C ALA A 23 1.91 12.71 0.95
N ALA A 24 1.06 11.76 1.37
CA ALA A 24 0.83 11.48 2.78
C ALA A 24 2.08 10.92 3.46
N THR A 25 2.71 9.91 2.85
CA THR A 25 3.92 9.28 3.38
C THR A 25 5.12 10.24 3.36
N GLY A 26 5.24 11.06 2.31
CA GLY A 26 6.31 12.06 2.16
C GLY A 26 6.32 13.09 3.29
N ARG A 27 5.15 13.55 3.76
CA ARG A 27 5.06 14.46 4.92
C ARG A 27 5.69 13.90 6.18
N VAL A 28 5.70 12.58 6.34
CA VAL A 28 6.28 11.91 7.51
C VAL A 28 7.74 11.56 7.26
N LEU A 29 8.04 10.89 6.14
CA LEU A 29 9.39 10.41 5.83
C LEU A 29 10.38 11.54 5.53
N LEU A 30 9.89 12.68 5.04
CA LEU A 30 10.71 13.81 4.63
C LEU A 30 10.59 15.00 5.58
N ALA A 31 9.96 14.83 6.75
CA ALA A 31 9.70 15.91 7.71
C ALA A 31 10.97 16.64 8.19
N GLY A 32 12.13 15.96 8.17
CA GLY A 32 13.43 16.52 8.56
C GLY A 32 14.26 17.10 7.42
N TYR A 33 13.75 17.08 6.18
CA TYR A 33 14.43 17.69 5.04
C TYR A 33 14.13 19.18 5.00
N GLU A 34 15.06 19.96 4.47
CA GLU A 34 14.92 21.42 4.40
C GLU A 34 13.83 21.85 3.41
N ASN A 35 13.72 21.17 2.26
CA ASN A 35 12.78 21.50 1.18
C ASN A 35 12.00 20.28 0.63
N PRO A 36 11.24 19.55 1.47
CA PRO A 36 10.54 18.33 1.05
C PRO A 36 9.37 18.60 0.09
N GLY A 37 8.85 19.83 0.08
CA GLY A 37 7.75 20.25 -0.81
C GLY A 37 8.15 20.40 -2.28
N ASP A 38 9.45 20.59 -2.55
CA ASP A 38 9.98 20.78 -3.90
C ASP A 38 10.20 19.45 -4.63
N LEU A 39 10.07 18.33 -3.92
CA LEU A 39 10.30 16.99 -4.46
C LEU A 39 9.07 16.51 -5.22
N THR A 40 9.27 16.26 -6.51
CA THR A 40 8.26 15.62 -7.36
C THR A 40 8.65 14.16 -7.61
N PRO A 41 7.76 13.20 -7.34
CA PRO A 41 8.06 11.80 -7.58
C PRO A 41 8.16 11.53 -9.09
N LYS A 42 9.25 10.89 -9.51
CA LYS A 42 9.42 10.42 -10.90
C LYS A 42 8.31 9.44 -11.27
N ASP A 43 7.90 9.43 -12.54
CA ASP A 43 6.78 8.59 -13.00
C ASP A 43 7.02 7.09 -12.78
N TRP A 44 8.25 6.61 -12.89
CA TRP A 44 8.58 5.21 -12.59
C TRP A 44 8.32 4.87 -11.12
N TYR A 45 8.53 5.82 -10.20
CA TYR A 45 8.30 5.62 -8.77
C TYR A 45 6.80 5.60 -8.46
N VAL A 46 6.02 6.44 -9.13
CA VAL A 46 4.54 6.38 -9.07
C VAL A 46 4.05 5.02 -9.57
N LYS A 47 4.63 4.49 -10.66
CA LYS A 47 4.33 3.14 -11.15
C LYS A 47 4.73 2.06 -10.13
N ALA A 48 5.88 2.19 -9.48
CA ALA A 48 6.33 1.25 -8.46
C ALA A 48 5.38 1.19 -7.26
N VAL A 49 4.90 2.34 -6.76
CA VAL A 49 3.89 2.38 -5.68
C VAL A 49 2.58 1.70 -6.12
N ARG A 50 2.17 1.91 -7.37
CA ARG A 50 0.99 1.25 -7.92
C ARG A 50 1.15 -0.29 -7.92
N VAL A 51 2.31 -0.78 -8.34
CA VAL A 51 2.66 -2.21 -8.31
C VAL A 51 2.73 -2.74 -6.88
N GLN A 52 3.36 -2.01 -5.95
CA GLN A 52 3.39 -2.36 -4.53
C GLN A 52 1.98 -2.48 -3.94
N GLY A 53 1.06 -1.61 -4.36
CA GLY A 53 -0.35 -1.68 -4.00
C GLY A 53 -1.00 -3.00 -4.46
N ALA A 54 -0.80 -3.38 -5.73
CA ALA A 54 -1.29 -4.65 -6.26
C ALA A 54 -0.75 -5.87 -5.50
N VAL A 55 0.56 -5.89 -5.21
CA VAL A 55 1.21 -6.95 -4.43
C VAL A 55 0.63 -7.03 -3.01
N SER A 56 0.40 -5.88 -2.37
CA SER A 56 -0.16 -5.82 -1.02
C SER A 56 -1.59 -6.39 -0.97
N ILE A 57 -2.41 -6.10 -1.98
CA ILE A 57 -3.75 -6.70 -2.13
C ILE A 57 -3.62 -8.22 -2.29
N LEU A 58 -2.75 -8.68 -3.18
CA LEU A 58 -2.54 -10.11 -3.43
C LEU A 58 -2.15 -10.86 -2.15
N VAL A 59 -1.19 -10.33 -1.39
CA VAL A 59 -0.78 -10.90 -0.10
C VAL A 59 -1.95 -10.93 0.90
N GLY A 60 -2.75 -9.87 0.96
CA GLY A 60 -3.93 -9.82 1.80
C GLY A 60 -4.99 -10.86 1.41
N VAL A 61 -5.27 -11.03 0.12
CA VAL A 61 -6.18 -12.06 -0.40
C VAL A 61 -5.68 -13.46 -0.07
N ILE A 62 -4.41 -13.77 -0.33
CA ILE A 62 -3.79 -15.05 0.03
C ILE A 62 -3.93 -15.31 1.54
N GLY A 63 -3.71 -14.28 2.37
CA GLY A 63 -3.87 -14.38 3.82
C GLY A 63 -5.31 -14.66 4.27
N LEU A 64 -6.32 -14.12 3.58
CA LEU A 64 -7.73 -14.45 3.85
C LEU A 64 -8.06 -15.88 3.42
N VAL A 65 -7.64 -16.28 2.22
CA VAL A 65 -7.88 -17.62 1.66
C VAL A 65 -7.22 -18.69 2.53
N LYS A 66 -5.94 -18.52 2.89
CA LYS A 66 -5.22 -19.48 3.75
C LYS A 66 -5.94 -19.70 5.09
N ARG A 67 -6.39 -18.62 5.73
CA ARG A 67 -7.14 -18.72 6.99
C ARG A 67 -8.46 -19.48 6.81
N ARG A 68 -9.15 -19.27 5.68
CA ARG A 68 -10.40 -19.98 5.36
C ARG A 68 -10.17 -21.48 5.19
N TYR A 69 -9.03 -21.90 4.66
CA TYR A 69 -8.66 -23.32 4.59
C TYR A 69 -8.27 -23.92 5.94
N GLU A 70 -7.60 -23.15 6.82
CA GLU A 70 -7.17 -23.61 8.14
C GLU A 70 -8.31 -23.69 9.18
N GLN A 71 -9.43 -22.98 8.95
CA GLN A 71 -10.69 -23.16 9.67
C GLN A 71 -11.75 -23.64 8.66
N PRO A 72 -11.84 -24.96 8.38
CA PRO A 72 -12.99 -25.48 7.65
C PRO A 72 -14.25 -25.18 8.49
N ASP A 73 -15.33 -24.76 7.84
CA ASP A 73 -16.60 -24.57 8.52
C ASP A 73 -17.02 -25.89 9.18
N GLU A 74 -17.23 -25.87 10.50
CA GLU A 74 -18.01 -26.90 11.22
C GLU A 74 -19.50 -26.76 10.87
#